data_AF-A0A812VF06-F1
#
_entry.id   AF-A0A812VF06-F1
#
_cell.length_a   1.000
_cell.length_b   1.000
_cell.length_c   1.000
_cell.angle_alpha   90.00
_cell.angle_beta   90.00
_cell.angle_gamma   90.00
#
_symmetry.space_group_name_H-M   'P 1'
#
loop_
_entity.id
_entity.type
_entity.pdbx_description
1 polymer ?
#
loop_
_entity_poly.entity_id
_entity_poly.type
_entity_poly.pdbx_seq_one_letter_code
_entity_poly.pdbx_strand_id
1 'polypeptide(L)'
;MAEQSAASHEQELKREPKPWDRDRREASDRDPYGSTPPARSAYDAYGRRYEDLYRDPYGPYGSYPGYDPHYDPYARHHYPPPAYPGYYPPPGYGYPPHPPHAYGPPGYPPPGYPPPGYPPHYPPPGYPPPGYPPPAPSDREPARRSRSPRGGKGSKKGKDSSRAKRKRDDSPDDSGTIVNGADINLTLAEVFPRLTKAAKEQEGSRFLQWKLAGNCNQEEKAKIYDLAMPETVKLSSDAFGNFVVQKLLEYGTPEQLEVMHSRVKGHVLELSEHKFGCRVIQKMLEVFPSHHKASIAAELRDKVVQCIYDSHGNHVVQKIVENMNTDASDFVIRAIAAKATEMAAHMFGCRIIQRLLENCDAEELAVVLDPIVASAGKLAKDNHANYVIQCVLERGREEDKRKIVQAIRGSILDFSKNKVSSNVVEKCFEITAIGVHAEELADERSALMRAMLGASSDPAAPIAKLMKDRFGNYTVQRIIEYSRGHDWEELCQRLEAAAQDLKKSPTGQYIITALQKKKAAMASLTIMYMLVGVLVDVMSAVSASEKERLAAAFIAGELREELAKSNRHQDVCFTQEEFGQFMMEPGVRRVAQDSGVDVVTMADMLDVVYEDFSKGNLAMFWRY
;
A
#
# COMPACT_ATOMS: atom_id res chain seq x y z
N MET A 1 17.08 25.76 -58.64
CA MET A 1 16.68 24.79 -57.59
C MET A 1 17.66 24.93 -56.46
N ALA A 2 17.15 25.10 -55.23
CA ALA A 2 17.82 25.64 -54.03
C ALA A 2 17.98 27.17 -54.02
N GLU A 3 16.85 27.91 -53.96
CA GLU A 3 16.78 29.29 -53.39
C GLU A 3 15.35 29.88 -53.28
N GLN A 4 14.29 29.05 -53.18
CA GLN A 4 12.89 29.54 -53.19
C GLN A 4 11.95 28.93 -52.14
N SER A 5 12.48 28.36 -51.05
CA SER A 5 11.65 27.79 -49.96
C SER A 5 11.85 28.45 -48.59
N ALA A 6 12.63 29.54 -48.52
CA ALA A 6 12.90 30.24 -47.25
C ALA A 6 12.14 31.57 -47.10
N ALA A 7 11.34 31.97 -48.10
CA ALA A 7 10.65 33.26 -48.13
C ALA A 7 9.15 33.22 -47.75
N SER A 8 8.62 32.05 -47.37
CA SER A 8 7.19 31.85 -47.05
C SER A 8 6.90 31.59 -45.56
N HIS A 9 7.91 31.69 -44.68
CA HIS A 9 7.72 31.54 -43.22
C HIS A 9 7.97 32.81 -42.41
N GLU A 10 8.24 33.95 -43.06
CA GLU A 10 8.51 35.23 -42.40
C GLU A 10 7.47 36.33 -42.73
N GLN A 11 6.24 35.91 -43.09
CA GLN A 11 5.11 36.82 -43.36
C GLN A 11 3.85 36.53 -42.53
N GLU A 12 3.93 35.68 -41.50
CA GLU A 12 2.79 35.36 -40.61
C GLU A 12 2.87 35.97 -39.20
N LEU A 13 3.81 36.89 -38.96
CA LEU A 13 4.05 37.52 -37.64
C LEU A 13 3.67 39.01 -37.55
N LYS A 14 2.89 39.52 -38.50
CA LYS A 14 2.35 40.89 -38.44
C LYS A 14 0.90 40.94 -38.93
N ARG A 15 -0.04 40.54 -38.06
CA ARG A 15 -1.47 40.89 -38.20
C ARG A 15 -1.95 41.54 -36.91
N GLU A 16 -2.34 42.80 -37.01
CA GLU A 16 -3.00 43.55 -35.95
C GLU A 16 -4.41 42.98 -35.68
N PRO A 17 -4.89 42.99 -34.43
CA PRO A 17 -6.23 42.50 -34.09
C PRO A 17 -7.34 43.48 -34.52
N LYS A 18 -8.47 42.93 -34.96
CA LYS A 18 -9.63 43.67 -35.47
C LYS A 18 -10.50 44.27 -34.32
N PRO A 19 -11.32 45.31 -34.58
CA PRO A 19 -11.79 46.26 -33.56
C PRO A 19 -12.97 45.82 -32.67
N TRP A 20 -13.27 44.53 -32.53
CA TRP A 20 -14.43 44.05 -31.73
C TRP A 20 -14.05 43.31 -30.44
N ASP A 21 -12.76 43.25 -30.10
CA ASP A 21 -12.24 42.57 -28.89
C ASP A 21 -12.02 43.50 -27.67
N ARG A 22 -12.62 44.70 -27.63
CA ARG A 22 -12.40 45.70 -26.55
C ARG A 22 -13.52 45.88 -25.52
N ASP A 23 -14.70 45.27 -25.68
CA ASP A 23 -15.83 45.51 -24.78
C ASP A 23 -16.13 44.36 -23.79
N ARG A 24 -15.09 43.72 -23.25
CA ARG A 24 -15.29 42.72 -22.17
C ARG A 24 -14.24 42.76 -21.07
N ARG A 25 -13.71 43.95 -20.77
CA ARG A 25 -12.86 44.22 -19.61
C ARG A 25 -13.16 45.60 -19.03
N GLU A 26 -14.36 45.79 -18.49
CA GLU A 26 -14.68 46.88 -17.57
C GLU A 26 -16.14 46.74 -17.09
N ALA A 27 -16.39 45.72 -16.26
CA ALA A 27 -17.60 45.65 -15.43
C ALA A 27 -17.48 44.53 -14.39
N SER A 28 -16.82 44.82 -13.25
CA SER A 28 -17.26 44.42 -11.90
C SER A 28 -16.16 44.70 -10.87
N ASP A 29 -15.83 45.97 -10.65
CA ASP A 29 -15.27 46.43 -9.37
C ASP A 29 -16.43 47.02 -8.57
N ARG A 30 -16.97 46.22 -7.64
CA ARG A 30 -17.72 46.60 -6.42
C ARG A 30 -18.28 45.33 -5.77
N ASP A 31 -17.49 44.74 -4.88
CA ASP A 31 -17.97 43.80 -3.86
C ASP A 31 -18.10 44.56 -2.53
N PRO A 32 -19.30 44.65 -1.93
CA PRO A 32 -19.51 45.26 -0.62
C PRO A 32 -19.46 44.27 0.56
N TYR A 33 -18.90 43.07 0.44
CA TYR A 33 -18.64 42.19 1.61
C TYR A 33 -17.31 41.45 1.52
N GLY A 34 -16.30 41.99 2.20
CA GLY A 34 -14.98 41.36 2.28
C GLY A 34 -14.94 40.07 3.12
N SER A 35 -13.99 39.22 2.73
CA SER A 35 -13.16 38.32 3.57
C SER A 35 -13.63 36.88 3.84
N THR A 36 -13.42 35.99 2.86
CA THR A 36 -13.10 34.56 3.12
C THR A 36 -12.37 33.93 1.92
N PRO A 37 -11.22 33.24 2.08
CA PRO A 37 -10.52 32.61 0.96
C PRO A 37 -11.27 31.37 0.44
N PRO A 38 -11.22 31.07 -0.88
CA PRO A 38 -12.08 30.04 -1.47
C PRO A 38 -11.66 28.63 -1.11
N ALA A 39 -12.64 27.83 -0.71
CA ALA A 39 -12.56 26.40 -0.47
C ALA A 39 -12.22 25.63 -1.75
N ARG A 40 -11.46 24.54 -1.58
CA ARG A 40 -11.14 23.57 -2.63
C ARG A 40 -12.43 22.95 -3.22
N SER A 41 -12.39 22.74 -4.53
CA SER A 41 -13.43 22.18 -5.41
C SER A 41 -14.25 21.02 -4.81
N ALA A 42 -15.57 21.14 -4.91
CA ALA A 42 -16.59 20.20 -4.42
C ALA A 42 -17.02 19.16 -5.48
N TYR A 43 -16.07 18.49 -6.12
CA TYR A 43 -16.34 17.33 -7.00
C TYR A 43 -15.74 16.01 -6.49
N ASP A 44 -15.43 15.93 -5.20
CA ASP A 44 -14.73 14.80 -4.59
C ASP A 44 -15.58 14.04 -3.55
N ALA A 45 -16.87 13.82 -3.88
CA ALA A 45 -17.85 13.20 -2.98
C ALA A 45 -18.13 11.71 -3.26
N TYR A 46 -17.57 11.11 -4.32
CA TYR A 46 -17.71 9.67 -4.60
C TYR A 46 -16.40 8.87 -4.52
N GLY A 47 -15.23 9.52 -4.36
CA GLY A 47 -13.93 8.87 -4.25
C GLY A 47 -13.55 8.36 -2.85
N ARG A 48 -14.23 8.82 -1.79
CA ARG A 48 -13.79 8.60 -0.39
C ARG A 48 -14.38 7.38 0.34
N ARG A 49 -15.18 6.54 -0.32
CA ARG A 49 -15.78 5.36 0.35
C ARG A 49 -15.02 4.05 0.21
N TYR A 50 -13.87 4.03 -0.47
CA TYR A 50 -13.07 2.80 -0.65
C TYR A 50 -11.85 2.69 0.28
N GLU A 51 -11.50 3.75 1.04
CA GLU A 51 -10.34 3.73 1.94
C GLU A 51 -10.66 3.40 3.41
N ASP A 52 -11.93 3.41 3.82
CA ASP A 52 -12.31 3.26 5.24
C ASP A 52 -12.43 1.80 5.76
N LEU A 53 -12.26 0.78 4.89
CA LEU A 53 -12.39 -0.63 5.29
C LEU A 53 -11.07 -1.33 5.63
N TYR A 54 -9.93 -0.63 5.57
CA TYR A 54 -8.60 -1.17 5.89
C TYR A 54 -7.76 -0.25 6.78
N ARG A 55 -8.40 0.43 7.75
CA ARG A 55 -7.69 1.14 8.81
C ARG A 55 -7.35 0.17 9.95
N ASP A 56 -6.07 -0.16 10.08
CA ASP A 56 -5.49 -0.79 11.27
C ASP A 56 -5.90 0.01 12.52
N PRO A 57 -6.52 -0.62 13.55
CA PRO A 57 -6.94 0.08 14.75
C PRO A 57 -5.79 0.54 15.67
N TYR A 58 -4.52 0.32 15.30
CA TYR A 58 -3.37 0.86 16.02
C TYR A 58 -2.53 1.79 15.13
N GLY A 59 -2.61 3.09 15.40
CA GLY A 59 -1.82 4.11 14.71
C GLY A 59 -0.30 3.97 14.96
N PRO A 60 0.54 4.77 14.27
CA PRO A 60 1.98 4.53 14.15
C PRO A 60 2.81 4.88 15.40
N TYR A 61 2.17 5.13 16.55
CA TYR A 61 2.83 5.33 17.85
C TYR A 61 1.96 4.74 18.97
N GLY A 62 2.26 3.51 19.39
CA GLY A 62 1.58 2.84 20.50
C GLY A 62 2.48 1.77 21.12
N SER A 63 2.89 2.00 22.36
CA SER A 63 3.79 1.17 23.18
C SER A 63 3.17 -0.19 23.53
N TYR A 64 3.90 -1.29 23.36
CA TYR A 64 3.50 -2.60 23.90
C TYR A 64 3.52 -2.59 25.44
N PRO A 65 2.46 -3.05 26.14
CA PRO A 65 2.56 -3.45 27.54
C PRO A 65 3.23 -4.84 27.65
N GLY A 66 4.08 -4.99 28.67
CA GLY A 66 4.88 -6.18 28.92
C GLY A 66 4.08 -7.44 29.22
N TYR A 67 4.69 -8.58 28.89
CA TYR A 67 4.19 -9.93 29.08
C TYR A 67 4.24 -10.33 30.58
N ASP A 68 3.08 -10.60 31.19
CA ASP A 68 2.99 -11.24 32.51
C ASP A 68 2.77 -12.76 32.32
N PRO A 69 3.69 -13.64 32.75
CA PRO A 69 3.57 -15.09 32.57
C PRO A 69 2.50 -15.80 33.42
N HIS A 70 1.73 -15.10 34.26
CA HIS A 70 0.79 -15.73 35.21
C HIS A 70 -0.67 -15.25 35.17
N TYR A 71 -1.13 -14.64 34.08
CA TYR A 71 -2.53 -14.22 33.95
C TYR A 71 -3.43 -15.30 33.31
N ASP A 72 -4.23 -16.00 34.13
CA ASP A 72 -5.36 -16.85 33.69
C ASP A 72 -6.67 -16.05 33.77
N PRO A 73 -7.28 -15.65 32.63
CA PRO A 73 -8.44 -14.78 32.62
C PRO A 73 -9.78 -15.48 32.94
N TYR A 74 -9.82 -16.77 33.32
CA TYR A 74 -11.07 -17.50 33.53
C TYR A 74 -11.34 -17.99 34.97
N ALA A 75 -10.54 -17.58 35.95
CA ALA A 75 -10.64 -18.13 37.30
C ALA A 75 -11.69 -17.50 38.25
N ARG A 76 -12.49 -16.51 37.84
CA ARG A 76 -13.53 -15.93 38.71
C ARG A 76 -14.78 -15.56 37.94
N HIS A 77 -15.82 -16.39 38.05
CA HIS A 77 -17.19 -16.03 38.43
C HIS A 77 -18.12 -17.19 38.06
N HIS A 78 -18.55 -17.93 39.08
CA HIS A 78 -19.67 -18.86 39.01
C HIS A 78 -20.96 -18.10 38.70
N TYR A 79 -21.67 -18.42 37.61
CA TYR A 79 -23.15 -18.58 37.51
C TYR A 79 -23.50 -19.14 36.11
N PRO A 80 -24.55 -19.97 35.96
CA PRO A 80 -24.76 -20.84 34.81
C PRO A 80 -25.50 -20.16 33.64
N PRO A 81 -25.27 -20.59 32.39
CA PRO A 81 -26.02 -20.11 31.23
C PRO A 81 -27.39 -20.81 31.08
N PRO A 82 -28.44 -20.11 30.60
CA PRO A 82 -29.77 -20.69 30.38
C PRO A 82 -29.83 -21.56 29.11
N ALA A 83 -30.64 -22.61 29.21
CA ALA A 83 -30.92 -23.59 28.17
C ALA A 83 -31.95 -23.12 27.14
N TYR A 84 -31.86 -23.61 25.90
CA TYR A 84 -32.98 -23.97 25.00
C TYR A 84 -32.45 -24.73 23.75
N PRO A 85 -33.28 -25.46 22.96
CA PRO A 85 -33.33 -26.92 23.04
C PRO A 85 -33.02 -27.67 21.72
N GLY A 86 -32.58 -28.92 21.88
CA GLY A 86 -33.13 -30.10 21.19
C GLY A 86 -32.86 -30.29 19.69
N TYR A 87 -32.10 -31.34 19.36
CA TYR A 87 -32.52 -32.42 18.46
C TYR A 87 -31.52 -33.60 18.60
N TYR A 88 -31.98 -34.72 19.16
CA TYR A 88 -31.28 -36.01 19.17
C TYR A 88 -31.78 -36.90 18.03
N PRO A 89 -30.93 -37.75 17.44
CA PRO A 89 -31.35 -39.02 16.83
C PRO A 89 -31.04 -40.23 17.76
N PRO A 90 -31.67 -41.41 17.50
CA PRO A 90 -32.02 -42.43 18.49
C PRO A 90 -30.95 -43.52 18.77
N PRO A 91 -31.12 -44.32 19.85
CA PRO A 91 -30.11 -45.26 20.35
C PRO A 91 -30.29 -46.70 19.84
N GLY A 92 -29.18 -47.39 19.61
CA GLY A 92 -29.17 -48.85 19.46
C GLY A 92 -27.92 -49.40 18.78
N TYR A 93 -27.00 -49.97 19.59
CA TYR A 93 -26.37 -51.29 19.45
C TYR A 93 -25.01 -51.32 20.18
N GLY A 94 -24.88 -52.30 21.07
CA GLY A 94 -23.83 -52.43 22.07
C GLY A 94 -22.46 -52.87 21.53
N TYR A 95 -21.44 -52.57 22.33
CA TYR A 95 -20.07 -53.05 22.15
C TYR A 95 -19.90 -54.50 22.63
N PRO A 96 -19.16 -55.34 21.88
CA PRO A 96 -18.43 -56.48 22.42
C PRO A 96 -16.90 -56.25 22.41
N PRO A 97 -16.13 -57.08 23.13
CA PRO A 97 -14.85 -56.69 23.74
C PRO A 97 -13.62 -56.92 22.85
N HIS A 98 -12.57 -56.14 23.13
CA HIS A 98 -11.25 -56.20 22.49
C HIS A 98 -10.47 -57.50 22.77
N PRO A 99 -9.64 -57.92 21.79
CA PRO A 99 -8.30 -58.46 22.04
C PRO A 99 -7.21 -57.69 21.27
N PRO A 100 -5.91 -57.91 21.57
CA PRO A 100 -4.97 -56.81 21.70
C PRO A 100 -3.96 -56.64 20.55
N HIS A 101 -3.43 -55.41 20.46
CA HIS A 101 -2.17 -54.98 19.85
C HIS A 101 -1.97 -55.16 18.33
N ALA A 102 -2.34 -54.13 17.55
CA ALA A 102 -1.55 -53.62 16.42
C ALA A 102 -2.07 -52.23 15.94
N TYR A 103 -1.14 -51.34 15.59
CA TYR A 103 -1.27 -50.06 14.87
C TYR A 103 -1.90 -48.83 15.58
N GLY A 104 -1.07 -47.80 15.77
CA GLY A 104 -1.51 -46.42 16.00
C GLY A 104 -1.92 -45.71 14.70
N PRO A 105 -2.80 -44.69 14.77
CA PRO A 105 -3.40 -44.06 13.59
C PRO A 105 -2.52 -42.97 12.93
N PRO A 106 -2.85 -42.55 11.69
CA PRO A 106 -1.99 -41.73 10.82
C PRO A 106 -1.88 -40.28 11.26
N GLY A 107 -0.68 -39.73 11.06
CA GLY A 107 -0.26 -38.39 11.48
C GLY A 107 -0.97 -37.23 10.80
N TYR A 108 -1.25 -36.23 11.63
CA TYR A 108 -1.46 -34.83 11.29
C TYR A 108 -0.26 -34.26 10.51
N PRO A 109 -0.49 -33.29 9.60
CA PRO A 109 0.59 -32.57 8.92
C PRO A 109 1.32 -31.63 9.89
N PRO A 110 2.65 -31.42 9.73
CA PRO A 110 3.44 -30.58 10.62
C PRO A 110 3.19 -29.07 10.37
N PRO A 111 3.37 -28.22 11.40
CA PRO A 111 3.00 -26.81 11.38
C PRO A 111 4.05 -25.94 10.65
N GLY A 112 3.59 -25.01 9.81
CA GLY A 112 4.46 -23.96 9.28
C GLY A 112 4.02 -23.30 7.97
N TYR A 113 2.83 -22.69 7.90
CA TYR A 113 2.51 -21.61 6.94
C TYR A 113 1.39 -20.73 7.51
N PRO A 114 1.49 -19.38 7.45
CA PRO A 114 0.40 -18.49 7.83
C PRO A 114 -0.65 -18.37 6.69
N PRO A 115 -1.93 -18.06 7.00
CA PRO A 115 -2.99 -17.90 6.01
C PRO A 115 -2.86 -16.58 5.21
N PRO A 116 -3.47 -16.48 4.02
CA PRO A 116 -3.19 -15.41 3.06
C PRO A 116 -3.98 -14.13 3.37
N GLY A 117 -3.29 -13.01 3.63
CA GLY A 117 -3.93 -11.70 3.73
C GLY A 117 -3.14 -10.57 4.39
N TYR A 118 -1.86 -10.34 4.04
CA TYR A 118 -1.10 -9.10 4.35
C TYR A 118 -0.02 -8.84 3.27
N PRO A 119 0.40 -7.58 3.03
CA PRO A 119 1.22 -7.15 1.88
C PRO A 119 2.71 -7.57 2.01
N PRO A 120 3.48 -7.57 0.91
CA PRO A 120 4.77 -8.26 0.86
C PRO A 120 5.89 -7.46 1.57
N HIS A 121 6.36 -7.99 2.70
CA HIS A 121 7.69 -7.66 3.24
C HIS A 121 8.77 -8.52 2.56
N TYR A 122 9.87 -7.86 2.17
CA TYR A 122 11.06 -8.42 1.54
C TYR A 122 11.67 -9.63 2.29
N PRO A 123 12.17 -10.68 1.59
CA PRO A 123 13.06 -11.67 2.20
C PRO A 123 14.54 -11.30 2.02
N PRO A 124 15.43 -11.61 2.99
CA PRO A 124 16.89 -11.49 2.81
C PRO A 124 17.44 -12.64 1.95
N PRO A 125 18.66 -12.50 1.37
CA PRO A 125 19.13 -13.39 0.32
C PRO A 125 19.74 -14.70 0.85
N GLY A 126 19.22 -15.81 0.32
CA GLY A 126 20.00 -17.01 0.03
C GLY A 126 19.73 -18.24 0.90
N TYR A 127 18.93 -19.18 0.38
CA TYR A 127 19.15 -20.65 0.38
C TYR A 127 18.13 -21.28 -0.61
N PRO A 128 18.49 -22.31 -1.41
CA PRO A 128 17.52 -23.12 -2.12
C PRO A 128 16.87 -24.15 -1.16
N PRO A 129 15.61 -24.56 -1.38
CA PRO A 129 14.94 -25.56 -0.54
C PRO A 129 15.51 -26.99 -0.75
N PRO A 130 15.37 -27.91 0.22
CA PRO A 130 16.02 -29.22 0.20
C PRO A 130 15.33 -30.18 -0.78
N GLY A 131 16.09 -30.85 -1.67
CA GLY A 131 15.54 -31.93 -2.51
C GLY A 131 16.22 -32.30 -3.84
N TYR A 132 17.40 -31.77 -4.20
CA TYR A 132 18.03 -32.08 -5.50
C TYR A 132 19.23 -33.04 -5.41
N PRO A 133 19.34 -34.03 -6.33
CA PRO A 133 20.55 -34.83 -6.51
C PRO A 133 21.64 -34.00 -7.25
N PRO A 134 22.93 -34.31 -7.06
CA PRO A 134 24.01 -33.59 -7.74
C PRO A 134 24.04 -33.93 -9.25
N PRO A 135 24.41 -32.96 -10.12
CA PRO A 135 24.56 -33.23 -11.55
C PRO A 135 25.83 -34.06 -11.83
N ALA A 136 25.70 -35.03 -12.74
CA ALA A 136 26.79 -35.87 -13.24
C ALA A 136 27.73 -35.08 -14.18
N PRO A 137 29.03 -35.45 -14.28
CA PRO A 137 29.99 -34.73 -15.10
C PRO A 137 30.04 -35.30 -16.53
N SER A 138 29.96 -34.45 -17.55
CA SER A 138 30.46 -34.76 -18.89
C SER A 138 31.30 -33.60 -19.44
N ASP A 139 32.55 -33.95 -19.73
CA ASP A 139 33.42 -33.47 -20.80
C ASP A 139 34.15 -32.12 -20.67
N ARG A 140 35.32 -32.25 -20.04
CA ARG A 140 36.60 -31.54 -20.29
C ARG A 140 37.01 -31.63 -21.79
N GLU A 141 37.81 -30.77 -22.42
CA GLU A 141 39.15 -30.17 -22.10
C GLU A 141 39.58 -29.25 -23.30
N PRO A 142 40.80 -28.64 -23.43
CA PRO A 142 41.92 -28.51 -22.48
C PRO A 142 42.68 -27.15 -22.38
N ALA A 143 43.15 -26.94 -21.14
CA ALA A 143 44.44 -26.46 -20.61
C ALA A 143 45.49 -25.67 -21.46
N ARG A 144 46.10 -24.66 -20.78
CA ARG A 144 47.55 -24.38 -20.84
C ARG A 144 48.19 -24.36 -19.44
N ARG A 145 49.42 -24.89 -19.40
CA ARG A 145 50.22 -25.36 -18.25
C ARG A 145 51.26 -24.35 -17.74
N SER A 146 51.66 -24.49 -16.46
CA SER A 146 53.07 -24.60 -15.98
C SER A 146 53.05 -25.09 -14.50
N ARG A 147 53.45 -26.34 -14.18
CA ARG A 147 54.80 -26.89 -13.76
C ARG A 147 55.47 -26.08 -12.64
N SER A 148 56.00 -26.58 -11.50
CA SER A 148 56.23 -27.87 -10.78
C SER A 148 57.16 -27.50 -9.56
N PRO A 149 57.75 -28.40 -8.70
CA PRO A 149 57.31 -29.66 -8.04
C PRO A 149 57.73 -29.79 -6.53
N ARG A 150 57.29 -30.90 -5.88
CA ARG A 150 58.08 -31.94 -5.12
C ARG A 150 57.71 -32.27 -3.65
N GLY A 151 57.53 -33.60 -3.42
CA GLY A 151 57.69 -34.36 -2.16
C GLY A 151 56.38 -34.63 -1.40
N GLY A 152 55.96 -35.83 -0.97
CA GLY A 152 56.50 -37.19 -0.94
C GLY A 152 55.99 -37.94 0.32
N LYS A 153 55.29 -39.07 0.12
CA LYS A 153 55.01 -40.23 1.04
C LYS A 153 53.98 -40.10 2.21
N GLY A 154 52.94 -40.97 2.16
CA GLY A 154 52.79 -42.09 3.12
C GLY A 154 51.73 -42.02 4.26
N SER A 155 50.63 -42.77 4.07
CA SER A 155 49.96 -43.70 5.03
C SER A 155 49.06 -43.24 6.20
N LYS A 156 47.79 -43.68 6.09
CA LYS A 156 46.85 -44.29 7.09
C LYS A 156 46.25 -43.49 8.27
N LYS A 157 44.89 -43.43 8.21
CA LYS A 157 43.84 -43.54 9.26
C LYS A 157 43.92 -42.66 10.52
N GLY A 158 42.91 -41.78 10.64
CA GLY A 158 42.41 -41.23 11.90
C GLY A 158 41.14 -40.43 11.65
N LYS A 159 40.03 -40.83 12.28
CA LYS A 159 38.78 -40.06 12.36
C LYS A 159 39.08 -38.75 13.09
N ASP A 160 38.66 -37.62 12.54
CA ASP A 160 38.03 -36.55 13.32
C ASP A 160 37.37 -35.49 12.44
N SER A 161 36.14 -35.19 12.79
CA SER A 161 35.31 -34.15 12.19
C SER A 161 35.72 -32.78 12.72
N SER A 162 36.38 -31.96 11.91
CA SER A 162 36.47 -30.52 12.12
C SER A 162 35.98 -29.80 10.86
N ARG A 163 34.68 -29.52 10.85
CA ARG A 163 34.02 -28.67 9.85
C ARG A 163 34.54 -27.25 10.05
N ALA A 164 35.43 -26.81 9.15
CA ALA A 164 35.89 -25.43 9.07
C ALA A 164 34.68 -24.47 8.99
N LYS A 165 34.49 -23.69 10.06
CA LYS A 165 33.48 -22.64 10.18
C LYS A 165 33.86 -21.54 9.19
N ARG A 166 33.13 -21.44 8.08
CA ARG A 166 33.16 -20.25 7.23
C ARG A 166 32.62 -19.08 8.06
N LYS A 167 33.45 -18.05 8.25
CA LYS A 167 33.10 -16.76 8.88
C LYS A 167 31.88 -16.20 8.14
N ARG A 168 30.74 -16.14 8.82
CA ARG A 168 29.60 -15.28 8.43
C ARG A 168 29.91 -13.90 9.01
N ASP A 169 29.50 -12.85 8.32
CA ASP A 169 29.55 -11.50 8.85
C ASP A 169 28.72 -11.42 10.14
N ASP A 170 29.41 -11.21 11.26
CA ASP A 170 28.78 -10.95 12.55
C ASP A 170 28.27 -9.51 12.57
N SER A 171 26.95 -9.37 12.36
CA SER A 171 26.19 -8.28 12.97
C SER A 171 26.15 -8.53 14.49
N PRO A 172 26.39 -7.52 15.35
CA PRO A 172 26.46 -7.73 16.81
C PRO A 172 25.12 -8.06 17.49
N ASP A 173 24.07 -8.40 16.75
CA ASP A 173 22.69 -8.35 17.23
C ASP A 173 22.05 -9.72 17.54
N ASP A 174 22.82 -10.83 17.59
CA ASP A 174 22.18 -12.15 17.79
C ASP A 174 22.94 -13.17 18.66
N SER A 175 23.67 -12.72 19.69
CA SER A 175 24.19 -13.69 20.67
C SER A 175 24.43 -13.19 22.10
N GLY A 176 23.89 -12.03 22.48
CA GLY A 176 23.93 -11.54 23.86
C GLY A 176 22.51 -11.31 24.36
N THR A 177 22.17 -11.87 25.53
CA THR A 177 20.93 -11.54 26.25
C THR A 177 20.71 -10.03 26.20
N ILE A 178 19.57 -9.58 25.66
CA ILE A 178 19.24 -8.14 25.60
C ILE A 178 19.05 -7.65 27.03
N VAL A 179 20.09 -7.05 27.61
CA VAL A 179 20.05 -6.47 28.95
C VAL A 179 19.26 -5.16 28.88
N ASN A 180 18.16 -5.07 29.62
CA ASN A 180 17.38 -3.84 29.75
C ASN A 180 18.17 -2.82 30.59
N GLY A 181 18.24 -1.56 30.14
CA GLY A 181 18.99 -0.51 30.84
C GLY A 181 18.50 -0.21 32.26
N ALA A 182 17.24 -0.53 32.57
CA ALA A 182 16.67 -0.41 33.91
C ALA A 182 17.22 -1.44 34.90
N ASP A 183 17.65 -2.61 34.41
CA ASP A 183 18.11 -3.74 35.23
C ASP A 183 19.63 -3.66 35.51
N ILE A 184 20.29 -2.63 35.00
CA ILE A 184 21.73 -2.42 35.14
C ILE A 184 22.01 -1.71 36.46
N ASN A 185 22.78 -2.36 37.33
CA ASN A 185 23.18 -1.82 38.62
C ASN A 185 24.35 -0.81 38.47
N LEU A 186 24.06 0.33 37.84
CA LEU A 186 24.94 1.49 37.72
C LEU A 186 24.22 2.76 38.19
N THR A 187 24.98 3.71 38.70
CA THR A 187 24.50 5.06 39.01
C THR A 187 25.13 6.10 38.10
N LEU A 188 24.47 7.24 37.91
CA LEU A 188 25.05 8.36 37.15
C LEU A 188 26.32 8.91 37.81
N ALA A 189 26.43 8.84 39.15
CA ALA A 189 27.62 9.24 39.88
C ALA A 189 28.86 8.38 39.52
N GLU A 190 28.67 7.08 39.29
CA GLU A 190 29.73 6.17 38.84
C GLU A 190 30.05 6.31 37.35
N VAL A 191 29.06 6.71 36.55
CA VAL A 191 29.19 6.85 35.10
C VAL A 191 29.84 8.18 34.70
N PHE A 192 29.46 9.30 35.33
CA PHE A 192 29.92 10.64 34.93
C PHE A 192 31.45 10.80 34.83
N PRO A 193 32.27 10.35 35.80
CA PRO A 193 33.72 10.50 35.71
C PRO A 193 34.36 9.74 34.55
N ARG A 194 33.65 8.76 33.97
CA ARG A 194 34.12 7.88 32.91
C ARG A 194 33.13 7.76 31.77
N LEU A 195 32.31 8.79 31.52
CA LEU A 195 31.12 8.69 30.68
C LEU A 195 31.44 8.17 29.28
N THR A 196 32.49 8.68 28.64
CA THR A 196 32.94 8.22 27.33
C THR A 196 33.32 6.74 27.33
N LYS A 197 33.97 6.25 28.39
CA LYS A 197 34.31 4.83 28.53
C LYS A 197 33.05 3.99 28.73
N ALA A 198 32.16 4.41 29.64
CA ALA A 198 30.90 3.73 29.92
C ALA A 198 29.99 3.66 28.68
N ALA A 199 29.91 4.73 27.88
CA ALA A 199 29.12 4.76 26.65
C ALA A 199 29.63 3.78 25.58
N LYS A 200 30.90 3.37 25.65
CA LYS A 200 31.51 2.37 24.77
C LYS A 200 31.47 0.95 25.36
N GLU A 201 30.90 0.79 26.54
CA GLU A 201 30.65 -0.50 27.18
C GLU A 201 29.17 -0.86 27.00
N GLN A 202 28.85 -2.14 26.81
CA GLN A 202 27.48 -2.59 26.57
C GLN A 202 26.51 -2.14 27.67
N GLU A 203 26.89 -2.37 28.94
CA GLU A 203 26.04 -2.02 30.08
C GLU A 203 25.92 -0.50 30.25
N GLY A 204 27.04 0.22 30.19
CA GLY A 204 27.04 1.68 30.34
C GLY A 204 26.24 2.38 29.21
N SER A 205 26.34 1.90 27.97
CA SER A 205 25.54 2.41 26.85
C SER A 205 24.04 2.17 27.07
N ARG A 206 23.63 0.95 27.44
CA ARG A 206 22.21 0.62 27.70
C ARG A 206 21.65 1.42 28.87
N PHE A 207 22.43 1.59 29.94
CA PHE A 207 22.07 2.43 31.07
C PHE A 207 21.88 3.89 30.66
N LEU A 208 22.82 4.47 29.90
CA LEU A 208 22.73 5.85 29.43
C LEU A 208 21.53 6.07 28.48
N GLN A 209 21.25 5.12 27.59
CA GLN A 209 20.07 5.16 26.72
C GLN A 209 18.77 5.19 27.54
N TRP A 210 18.66 4.33 28.56
CA TRP A 210 17.50 4.31 29.45
C TRP A 210 17.35 5.62 30.23
N LYS A 211 18.46 6.15 30.78
CA LYS A 211 18.46 7.46 31.45
C LYS A 211 17.99 8.59 30.53
N LEU A 212 18.53 8.67 29.32
CA LEU A 212 18.15 9.69 28.32
C LEU A 212 16.68 9.58 27.89
N ALA A 213 16.09 8.38 27.92
CA ALA A 213 14.68 8.11 27.59
C ALA A 213 13.68 8.49 28.70
N GLY A 214 14.00 9.52 29.50
CA GLY A 214 13.09 10.08 30.52
C GLY A 214 13.32 9.58 31.95
N ASN A 215 14.41 8.85 32.22
CA ASN A 215 14.71 8.27 33.54
C ASN A 215 15.83 9.03 34.29
N CYS A 216 16.08 10.28 33.91
CA CYS A 216 16.93 11.23 34.60
C CYS A 216 16.27 12.61 34.66
N ASN A 217 16.66 13.42 35.65
CA ASN A 217 16.19 14.80 35.73
C ASN A 217 16.91 15.70 34.70
N GLN A 218 16.47 16.96 34.58
CA GLN A 218 17.01 17.88 33.58
C GLN A 218 18.49 18.23 33.80
N GLU A 219 18.95 18.31 35.05
CA GLU A 219 20.36 18.61 35.39
C GLU A 219 21.27 17.42 35.04
N GLU A 220 20.85 16.21 35.39
CA GLU A 220 21.52 14.97 35.02
C GLU A 220 21.60 14.82 33.51
N LYS A 221 20.49 15.08 32.80
CA LYS A 221 20.44 15.06 31.34
C LYS A 221 21.44 16.06 30.77
N ALA A 222 21.41 17.32 31.20
CA ALA A 222 22.36 18.35 30.75
C ALA A 222 23.82 17.90 30.94
N LYS A 223 24.14 17.32 32.10
CA LYS A 223 25.48 16.79 32.39
C LYS A 223 25.88 15.62 31.49
N ILE A 224 24.95 14.75 31.09
CA ILE A 224 25.22 13.71 30.08
C ILE A 224 25.60 14.37 28.74
N TYR A 225 24.88 15.41 28.31
CA TYR A 225 25.21 16.14 27.08
C TYR A 225 26.60 16.77 27.19
N ASP A 226 26.88 17.54 28.24
CA ASP A 226 28.16 18.24 28.41
C ASP A 226 29.38 17.31 28.32
N LEU A 227 29.26 16.11 28.91
CA LEU A 227 30.31 15.10 28.91
C LEU A 227 30.40 14.33 27.59
N ALA A 228 29.29 14.14 26.87
CA ALA A 228 29.26 13.36 25.63
C ALA A 228 29.61 14.19 24.38
N MET A 229 29.22 15.46 24.33
CA MET A 229 29.35 16.33 23.14
C MET A 229 30.79 16.46 22.61
N PRO A 230 31.86 16.58 23.44
CA PRO A 230 33.23 16.65 22.93
C PRO A 230 33.67 15.37 22.20
N GLU A 231 33.07 14.22 22.53
CA GLU A 231 33.44 12.91 22.01
C GLU A 231 32.44 12.38 20.97
N THR A 232 31.51 13.20 20.47
CA THR A 232 30.41 12.80 19.57
C THR A 232 30.90 11.97 18.38
N VAL A 233 31.92 12.40 17.66
CA VAL A 233 32.44 11.69 16.47
C VAL A 233 32.95 10.29 16.85
N LYS A 234 33.74 10.21 17.93
CA LYS A 234 34.31 8.96 18.43
C LYS A 234 33.24 8.00 18.96
N LEU A 235 32.23 8.52 19.63
CA LEU A 235 31.08 7.71 20.10
C LEU A 235 30.23 7.24 18.91
N SER A 236 30.05 8.07 17.88
CA SER A 236 29.32 7.71 16.66
C SER A 236 29.94 6.54 15.92
N SER A 237 31.27 6.45 15.96
CA SER A 237 32.03 5.34 15.38
C SER A 237 32.23 4.14 16.31
N ASP A 238 31.57 4.10 17.48
CA ASP A 238 31.67 2.98 18.40
C ASP A 238 30.47 2.02 18.31
N ALA A 239 30.70 0.73 18.55
CA ALA A 239 29.67 -0.31 18.48
C ALA A 239 28.51 -0.11 19.45
N PHE A 240 28.76 0.51 20.61
CA PHE A 240 27.75 0.81 21.63
C PHE A 240 27.50 2.32 21.75
N GLY A 241 28.53 3.14 21.57
CA GLY A 241 28.45 4.60 21.71
C GLY A 241 27.49 5.24 20.70
N ASN A 242 27.36 4.67 19.50
CA ASN A 242 26.48 5.22 18.46
C ASN A 242 25.01 5.29 18.91
N PHE A 243 24.56 4.34 19.73
CA PHE A 243 23.20 4.33 20.27
C PHE A 243 22.98 5.45 21.29
N VAL A 244 24.01 5.77 22.08
CA VAL A 244 23.95 6.93 23.00
C VAL A 244 23.84 8.22 22.19
N VAL A 245 24.63 8.39 21.14
CA VAL A 245 24.55 9.58 20.26
C VAL A 245 23.17 9.69 19.60
N GLN A 246 22.60 8.57 19.12
CA GLN A 246 21.23 8.57 18.56
C GLN A 246 20.18 9.00 19.59
N LYS A 247 20.31 8.61 20.87
CA LYS A 247 19.41 9.10 21.93
C LYS A 247 19.63 10.57 22.29
N LEU A 248 20.86 11.07 22.18
CA LEU A 248 21.13 12.50 22.29
C LEU A 248 20.50 13.30 21.13
N LEU A 249 20.45 12.72 19.92
CA LEU A 249 19.74 13.32 18.78
C LEU A 249 18.22 13.34 18.99
N GLU A 250 17.66 12.29 19.58
CA GLU A 250 16.21 12.14 19.77
C GLU A 250 15.64 13.08 20.85
N TYR A 251 16.40 13.34 21.91
CA TYR A 251 15.92 14.09 23.07
C TYR A 251 16.63 15.43 23.30
N GLY A 252 17.44 15.89 22.35
CA GLY A 252 18.23 17.11 22.47
C GLY A 252 17.39 18.38 22.34
N THR A 253 17.76 19.42 23.07
CA THR A 253 17.22 20.77 22.82
C THR A 253 17.82 21.33 21.52
N PRO A 254 17.19 22.33 20.88
CA PRO A 254 17.73 22.95 19.67
C PRO A 254 19.20 23.40 19.80
N GLU A 255 19.59 23.95 20.95
CA GLU A 255 20.95 24.39 21.23
C GLU A 255 21.93 23.20 21.32
N GLN A 256 21.51 22.11 21.94
CA GLN A 256 22.31 20.88 22.03
C GLN A 256 22.51 20.24 20.65
N LEU A 257 21.47 20.24 19.82
CA LEU A 257 21.56 19.72 18.45
C LEU A 257 22.45 20.61 17.57
N GLU A 258 22.45 21.93 17.75
CA GLU A 258 23.37 22.85 17.07
C GLU A 258 24.84 22.56 17.43
N VAL A 259 25.12 22.35 18.72
CA VAL A 259 26.46 21.95 19.18
C VAL A 259 26.86 20.60 18.56
N MET A 260 25.95 19.62 18.54
CA MET A 260 26.23 18.33 17.95
C MET A 260 26.51 18.43 16.44
N HIS A 261 25.72 19.20 15.71
CA HIS A 261 25.95 19.49 14.29
C HIS A 261 27.35 20.09 14.07
N SER A 262 27.73 21.07 14.90
CA SER A 262 29.06 21.70 14.85
C SER A 262 30.20 20.71 15.12
N ARG A 263 29.98 19.69 15.95
CA ARG A 263 30.98 18.63 16.25
C ARG A 263 31.13 17.61 15.11
N VAL A 264 30.05 17.33 14.40
CA VAL A 264 30.04 16.37 13.29
C VAL A 264 30.49 17.00 11.98
N LYS A 265 30.36 18.32 11.83
CA LYS A 265 30.81 19.06 10.65
C LYS A 265 32.27 18.77 10.32
N GLY A 266 32.55 18.42 9.06
CA GLY A 266 33.87 17.99 8.58
C GLY A 266 34.16 16.50 8.72
N HIS A 267 33.30 15.76 9.42
CA HIS A 267 33.40 14.29 9.61
C HIS A 267 32.25 13.54 8.93
N VAL A 268 31.38 14.21 8.16
CA VAL A 268 30.16 13.59 7.61
C VAL A 268 30.50 12.42 6.68
N LEU A 269 31.48 12.58 5.78
CA LEU A 269 31.90 11.51 4.86
C LEU A 269 32.45 10.30 5.62
N GLU A 270 33.40 10.55 6.54
CA GLU A 270 34.02 9.52 7.37
C GLU A 270 32.95 8.70 8.12
N LEU A 271 32.01 9.39 8.76
CA LEU A 271 30.94 8.75 9.51
C LEU A 271 29.94 8.02 8.60
N SER A 272 29.66 8.56 7.41
CA SER A 272 28.72 7.94 6.46
C SER A 272 29.22 6.59 5.94
N GLU A 273 30.53 6.44 5.75
CA GLU A 273 31.17 5.19 5.32
C GLU A 273 31.50 4.25 6.50
N HIS A 274 31.22 4.67 7.73
CA HIS A 274 31.49 3.90 8.92
C HIS A 274 30.29 3.00 9.31
N LYS A 275 30.56 1.73 9.66
CA LYS A 275 29.54 0.71 10.04
C LYS A 275 28.53 1.18 11.08
N PHE A 276 29.00 1.94 12.09
CA PHE A 276 28.15 2.50 13.15
C PHE A 276 27.83 3.98 12.92
N GLY A 277 28.75 4.73 12.32
CA GLY A 277 28.62 6.17 12.12
C GLY A 277 27.48 6.51 11.17
N CYS A 278 27.26 5.66 10.16
CA CYS A 278 26.22 5.87 9.15
C CYS A 278 24.82 5.91 9.77
N ARG A 279 24.60 5.20 10.89
CA ARG A 279 23.34 5.19 11.63
C ARG A 279 23.10 6.53 12.33
N VAL A 280 24.16 7.15 12.84
CA VAL A 280 24.09 8.48 13.44
C VAL A 280 23.80 9.53 12.37
N ILE A 281 24.49 9.50 11.23
CA ILE A 281 24.22 10.44 10.13
C ILE A 281 22.79 10.29 9.59
N GLN A 282 22.31 9.05 9.44
CA GLN A 282 20.90 8.80 9.09
C GLN A 282 19.94 9.42 10.11
N LYS A 283 20.20 9.23 11.41
CA LYS A 283 19.37 9.81 12.46
C LYS A 283 19.40 11.35 12.43
N MET A 284 20.55 11.96 12.17
CA MET A 284 20.67 13.41 12.00
C MET A 284 19.81 13.90 10.83
N LEU A 285 19.84 13.23 9.68
CA LEU A 285 19.01 13.57 8.52
C LEU A 285 17.51 13.40 8.79
N GLU A 286 17.10 12.58 9.76
CA GLU A 286 15.70 12.45 10.18
C GLU A 286 15.28 13.60 11.09
N VAL A 287 16.05 13.90 12.15
CA VAL A 287 15.62 14.79 13.23
C VAL A 287 16.01 16.26 13.06
N PHE A 288 17.03 16.56 12.27
CA PHE A 288 17.54 17.93 12.15
C PHE A 288 16.61 18.84 11.32
N PRO A 289 16.64 20.16 11.53
CA PRO A 289 15.99 21.11 10.66
C PRO A 289 16.66 21.16 9.27
N SER A 290 15.91 21.64 8.25
CA SER A 290 16.33 21.59 6.85
C SER A 290 17.69 22.23 6.55
N HIS A 291 18.07 23.30 7.26
CA HIS A 291 19.36 23.96 7.05
C HIS A 291 20.56 23.11 7.50
N HIS A 292 20.43 22.35 8.59
CA HIS A 292 21.45 21.38 9.01
C HIS A 292 21.48 20.16 8.10
N LYS A 293 20.32 19.65 7.65
CA LYS A 293 20.29 18.57 6.63
C LYS A 293 21.03 18.99 5.36
N ALA A 294 20.81 20.21 4.90
CA ALA A 294 21.51 20.78 3.74
C ALA A 294 23.03 20.91 3.97
N SER A 295 23.47 21.28 5.18
CA SER A 295 24.89 21.32 5.56
C SER A 295 25.54 19.93 5.49
N ILE A 296 24.87 18.91 6.04
CA ILE A 296 25.33 17.50 5.96
C ILE A 296 25.41 17.04 4.49
N ALA A 297 24.36 17.29 3.71
CA ALA A 297 24.30 16.93 2.30
C ALA A 297 25.38 17.64 1.46
N ALA A 298 25.73 18.89 1.81
CA ALA A 298 26.77 19.65 1.13
C ALA A 298 28.16 19.00 1.27
N GLU A 299 28.49 18.40 2.43
CA GLU A 299 29.76 17.68 2.62
C GLU A 299 29.88 16.43 1.75
N LEU A 300 28.74 15.83 1.36
CA LEU A 300 28.70 14.63 0.52
C LEU A 300 28.53 14.94 -0.98
N ARG A 301 28.33 16.21 -1.35
CA ARG A 301 27.94 16.62 -2.72
C ARG A 301 28.83 16.04 -3.81
N ASP A 302 30.14 16.17 -3.66
CA ASP A 302 31.12 15.70 -4.65
C ASP A 302 31.54 14.23 -4.43
N LYS A 303 30.90 13.56 -3.46
CA LYS A 303 31.22 12.19 -3.00
C LYS A 303 30.02 11.26 -3.11
N VAL A 304 28.89 11.70 -3.67
CA VAL A 304 27.68 10.88 -3.81
C VAL A 304 27.97 9.52 -4.43
N VAL A 305 28.65 9.50 -5.57
CA VAL A 305 28.97 8.24 -6.26
C VAL A 305 29.80 7.32 -5.36
N GLN A 306 30.80 7.85 -4.66
CA GLN A 306 31.61 7.09 -3.70
C GLN A 306 30.72 6.48 -2.61
N CYS A 307 29.84 7.28 -1.99
CA CYS A 307 28.92 6.80 -0.97
C CYS A 307 27.95 5.74 -1.50
N ILE A 308 27.48 5.84 -2.76
CA ILE A 308 26.60 4.85 -3.37
C ILE A 308 27.27 3.47 -3.48
N TYR A 309 28.56 3.41 -3.79
CA TYR A 309 29.31 2.14 -3.86
C TYR A 309 29.72 1.61 -2.49
N ASP A 310 29.63 2.42 -1.43
CA ASP A 310 29.96 2.00 -0.08
C ASP A 310 28.82 1.21 0.59
N SER A 311 29.19 0.22 1.41
CA SER A 311 28.23 -0.68 2.09
C SER A 311 27.41 0.02 3.17
N HIS A 312 27.84 1.20 3.63
CA HIS A 312 27.19 2.00 4.65
C HIS A 312 26.72 3.35 4.10
N GLY A 313 27.53 4.01 3.28
CA GLY A 313 27.26 5.30 2.68
C GLY A 313 26.00 5.32 1.82
N ASN A 314 25.66 4.21 1.15
CA ASN A 314 24.47 4.13 0.31
C ASN A 314 23.18 4.38 1.12
N HIS A 315 23.14 3.99 2.39
CA HIS A 315 21.99 4.23 3.27
C HIS A 315 21.86 5.71 3.63
N VAL A 316 22.98 6.42 3.76
CA VAL A 316 22.98 7.87 3.99
C VAL A 316 22.46 8.62 2.76
N VAL A 317 22.87 8.21 1.55
CA VAL A 317 22.36 8.80 0.30
C VAL A 317 20.85 8.54 0.15
N GLN A 318 20.37 7.33 0.48
CA GLN A 318 18.92 7.06 0.53
C GLN A 318 18.22 8.02 1.51
N LYS A 319 18.80 8.21 2.69
CA LYS A 319 18.20 9.07 3.72
C LYS A 319 18.17 10.54 3.32
N ILE A 320 19.16 11.02 2.57
CA ILE A 320 19.15 12.35 1.94
C ILE A 320 17.94 12.49 1.02
N VAL A 321 17.72 11.53 0.11
CA VAL A 321 16.59 11.54 -0.82
C VAL A 321 15.24 11.46 -0.09
N GLU A 322 15.14 10.66 0.97
CA GLU A 322 13.90 10.50 1.76
C GLU A 322 13.53 11.73 2.60
N ASN A 323 14.50 12.57 3.01
CA ASN A 323 14.29 13.62 4.03
C ASN A 323 14.54 15.04 3.54
N MET A 324 14.84 15.21 2.26
CA MET A 324 15.07 16.50 1.62
C MET A 324 14.16 16.61 0.39
N ASN A 325 13.76 17.84 0.04
CA ASN A 325 13.00 18.06 -1.20
C ASN A 325 13.87 17.85 -2.45
N THR A 326 13.24 17.76 -3.62
CA THR A 326 13.96 17.52 -4.89
C THR A 326 15.04 18.57 -5.14
N ASP A 327 14.74 19.87 -4.96
CA ASP A 327 15.70 20.95 -5.17
C ASP A 327 16.99 20.78 -4.35
N ALA A 328 16.86 20.42 -3.07
CA ALA A 328 18.01 20.25 -2.19
C ALA A 328 18.76 18.93 -2.43
N SER A 329 18.13 17.94 -3.05
CA SER A 329 18.73 16.63 -3.38
C SER A 329 19.13 16.47 -4.86
N ASP A 330 18.92 17.49 -5.71
CA ASP A 330 19.23 17.46 -7.15
C ASP A 330 20.69 17.02 -7.43
N PHE A 331 21.65 17.41 -6.58
CA PHE A 331 23.03 16.96 -6.74
C PHE A 331 23.18 15.42 -6.78
N VAL A 332 22.28 14.67 -6.13
CA VAL A 332 22.21 13.20 -6.20
C VAL A 332 21.72 12.76 -7.58
N ILE A 333 20.69 13.41 -8.13
CA ILE A 333 20.17 13.16 -9.49
C ILE A 333 21.29 13.40 -10.52
N ARG A 334 21.97 14.55 -10.45
CA ARG A 334 23.11 14.89 -11.32
C ARG A 334 24.26 13.88 -11.22
N ALA A 335 24.58 13.39 -10.01
CA ALA A 335 25.63 12.41 -9.80
C ALA A 335 25.31 11.04 -10.44
N ILE A 336 24.02 10.66 -10.49
CA ILE A 336 23.57 9.39 -11.07
C ILE A 336 23.40 9.49 -12.59
N ALA A 337 22.96 10.64 -13.11
CA ALA A 337 22.56 10.85 -14.50
C ALA A 337 23.53 10.24 -15.54
N ALA A 338 24.82 10.54 -15.44
CA ALA A 338 25.83 10.08 -16.41
C ALA A 338 26.04 8.54 -16.42
N LYS A 339 25.61 7.84 -15.37
CA LYS A 339 25.78 6.39 -15.18
C LYS A 339 24.47 5.71 -14.82
N ALA A 340 23.32 6.27 -15.20
CA ALA A 340 22.01 5.83 -14.72
C ALA A 340 21.75 4.33 -14.99
N THR A 341 22.13 3.81 -16.16
CA THR A 341 21.97 2.39 -16.50
C THR A 341 22.90 1.47 -15.71
N GLU A 342 24.14 1.88 -15.46
CA GLU A 342 25.08 1.18 -14.58
C GLU A 342 24.57 1.15 -13.15
N MET A 343 24.11 2.30 -12.64
CA MET A 343 23.56 2.45 -11.30
C MET A 343 22.28 1.62 -11.12
N ALA A 344 21.41 1.53 -12.12
CA ALA A 344 20.23 0.68 -12.08
C ALA A 344 20.57 -0.81 -11.94
N ALA A 345 21.67 -1.27 -12.53
CA ALA A 345 22.16 -2.65 -12.43
C ALA A 345 23.06 -2.89 -11.20
N HIS A 346 23.38 -1.85 -10.43
CA HIS A 346 24.21 -1.97 -9.24
C HIS A 346 23.39 -2.34 -7.99
N MET A 347 23.92 -3.22 -7.14
CA MET A 347 23.22 -3.73 -5.95
C MET A 347 22.79 -2.65 -4.93
N PHE A 348 23.51 -1.53 -4.87
CA PHE A 348 23.16 -0.37 -4.05
C PHE A 348 22.56 0.77 -4.88
N GLY A 349 23.06 0.98 -6.11
CA GLY A 349 22.61 2.07 -6.98
C GLY A 349 21.14 1.95 -7.35
N CYS A 350 20.65 0.73 -7.55
CA CYS A 350 19.25 0.46 -7.87
C CYS A 350 18.31 0.94 -6.75
N ARG A 351 18.76 0.90 -5.49
CA ARG A 351 17.98 1.37 -4.34
C ARG A 351 17.86 2.89 -4.34
N ILE A 352 18.92 3.60 -4.70
CA ILE A 352 18.88 5.06 -4.78
C ILE A 352 17.90 5.52 -5.85
N ILE A 353 17.92 4.87 -7.03
CA ILE A 353 16.99 5.21 -8.13
C ILE A 353 15.54 4.92 -7.74
N GLN A 354 15.28 3.82 -7.02
CA GLN A 354 13.96 3.54 -6.45
C GLN A 354 13.54 4.64 -5.46
N ARG A 355 14.43 5.06 -4.54
CA ARG A 355 14.14 6.18 -3.62
C ARG A 355 13.85 7.49 -4.36
N LEU A 356 14.57 7.78 -5.45
CA LEU A 356 14.30 8.95 -6.28
C LEU A 356 12.89 8.88 -6.90
N LEU A 357 12.54 7.77 -7.55
CA LEU A 357 11.18 7.54 -8.08
C LEU A 357 10.09 7.56 -6.99
N GLU A 358 10.47 7.25 -5.75
CA GLU A 358 9.56 7.27 -4.62
C GLU A 358 9.24 8.67 -4.09
N ASN A 359 10.19 9.60 -4.17
CA ASN A 359 10.15 10.89 -3.49
C ASN A 359 10.25 12.12 -4.42
N CYS A 360 10.58 11.93 -5.69
CA CYS A 360 10.67 13.01 -6.69
C CYS A 360 9.63 12.81 -7.79
N ASP A 361 9.27 13.89 -8.49
CA ASP A 361 8.43 13.80 -9.67
C ASP A 361 9.18 13.07 -10.80
N ALA A 362 8.50 12.17 -11.51
CA ALA A 362 9.10 11.45 -12.63
C ALA A 362 9.56 12.38 -13.77
N GLU A 363 8.92 13.55 -13.94
CA GLU A 363 9.36 14.57 -14.90
C GLU A 363 10.73 15.15 -14.53
N GLU A 364 10.98 15.41 -13.24
CA GLU A 364 12.28 15.91 -12.75
C GLU A 364 13.40 14.86 -12.91
N LEU A 365 13.04 13.58 -13.02
CA LEU A 365 13.97 12.46 -13.15
C LEU A 365 14.28 12.08 -14.60
N ALA A 366 13.80 12.81 -15.61
CA ALA A 366 14.01 12.48 -17.03
C ALA A 366 15.45 12.12 -17.40
N VAL A 367 16.43 12.90 -16.93
CA VAL A 367 17.85 12.66 -17.21
C VAL A 367 18.38 11.30 -16.68
N VAL A 368 17.72 10.74 -15.66
CA VAL A 368 18.01 9.42 -15.11
C VAL A 368 17.14 8.34 -15.78
N LEU A 369 15.86 8.62 -16.00
CA LEU A 369 14.90 7.63 -16.51
C LEU A 369 15.08 7.34 -18.00
N ASP A 370 15.32 8.34 -18.83
CA ASP A 370 15.46 8.18 -20.29
C ASP A 370 16.48 7.10 -20.69
N PRO A 371 17.73 7.11 -20.20
CA PRO A 371 18.69 6.06 -20.55
C PRO A 371 18.32 4.67 -19.98
N ILE A 372 17.63 4.62 -18.84
CA ILE A 372 17.13 3.37 -18.23
C ILE A 372 16.03 2.78 -19.11
N VAL A 373 15.06 3.59 -19.51
CA VAL A 373 13.93 3.20 -20.37
C VAL A 373 14.43 2.77 -21.76
N ALA A 374 15.38 3.50 -22.34
CA ALA A 374 16.03 3.11 -23.60
C ALA A 374 16.72 1.74 -23.52
N SER A 375 17.15 1.33 -22.32
CA SER A 375 17.81 0.04 -22.04
C SER A 375 16.88 -1.00 -21.38
N ALA A 376 15.56 -0.75 -21.34
CA ALA A 376 14.61 -1.53 -20.53
C ALA A 376 14.67 -3.04 -20.83
N GLY A 377 14.80 -3.45 -22.09
CA GLY A 377 14.86 -4.87 -22.46
C GLY A 377 16.08 -5.62 -21.86
N LYS A 378 17.24 -4.95 -21.75
CA LYS A 378 18.42 -5.52 -21.08
C LYS A 378 18.24 -5.51 -19.57
N LEU A 379 17.82 -4.37 -19.01
CA LEU A 379 17.71 -4.16 -17.58
C LEU A 379 16.61 -5.00 -16.93
N ALA A 380 15.54 -5.31 -17.64
CA ALA A 380 14.48 -6.19 -17.15
C ALA A 380 14.98 -7.60 -16.77
N LYS A 381 16.08 -8.07 -17.37
CA LYS A 381 16.69 -9.39 -17.09
C LYS A 381 17.79 -9.33 -16.02
N ASP A 382 18.18 -8.15 -15.58
CA ASP A 382 19.24 -7.97 -14.59
C ASP A 382 18.71 -8.20 -13.16
N ASN A 383 19.51 -8.85 -12.30
CA ASN A 383 19.12 -9.24 -10.94
C ASN A 383 18.76 -8.04 -10.03
N HIS A 384 19.23 -6.84 -10.36
CA HIS A 384 18.96 -5.61 -9.61
C HIS A 384 18.11 -4.64 -10.41
N ALA A 385 18.41 -4.43 -11.69
CA ALA A 385 17.72 -3.41 -12.48
C ALA A 385 16.25 -3.76 -12.78
N ASN A 386 15.86 -5.05 -12.74
CA ASN A 386 14.46 -5.44 -12.89
C ASN A 386 13.52 -4.74 -11.87
N TYR A 387 14.01 -4.45 -10.66
CA TYR A 387 13.25 -3.72 -9.64
C TYR A 387 13.11 -2.24 -9.99
N VAL A 388 14.13 -1.65 -10.61
CA VAL A 388 14.05 -0.28 -11.13
C VAL A 388 13.03 -0.21 -12.27
N ILE A 389 13.05 -1.16 -13.20
CA ILE A 389 12.06 -1.20 -14.30
C ILE A 389 10.64 -1.35 -13.75
N GLN A 390 10.42 -2.21 -12.74
CA GLN A 390 9.11 -2.31 -12.07
C GLN A 390 8.70 -1.00 -11.40
N CYS A 391 9.62 -0.32 -10.73
CA CYS A 391 9.36 0.97 -10.10
C CYS A 391 9.00 2.06 -11.13
N VAL A 392 9.66 2.09 -12.29
CA VAL A 392 9.29 2.98 -13.40
C VAL A 392 7.90 2.63 -13.94
N LEU A 393 7.55 1.35 -14.05
CA LEU A 393 6.20 0.94 -14.45
C LEU A 393 5.12 1.41 -13.46
N GLU A 394 5.43 1.46 -12.18
CA GLU A 394 4.50 1.91 -11.13
C GLU A 394 4.39 3.45 -11.09
N ARG A 395 5.53 4.15 -11.05
CA ARG A 395 5.63 5.57 -10.66
C ARG A 395 6.16 6.49 -11.76
N GLY A 396 6.66 5.96 -12.88
CA GLY A 396 7.22 6.74 -13.98
C GLY A 396 6.17 7.44 -14.83
N ARG A 397 6.65 8.19 -15.84
CA ARG A 397 5.80 8.88 -16.83
C ARG A 397 5.03 7.88 -17.68
N GLU A 398 3.86 8.29 -18.18
CA GLU A 398 3.06 7.47 -19.12
C GLU A 398 3.91 6.99 -20.31
N GLU A 399 4.70 7.88 -20.91
CA GLU A 399 5.56 7.55 -22.04
C GLU A 399 6.66 6.52 -21.71
N ASP A 400 7.19 6.54 -20.49
CA ASP A 400 8.19 5.57 -20.03
C ASP A 400 7.55 4.19 -19.91
N LYS A 401 6.35 4.13 -19.30
CA LYS A 401 5.57 2.90 -19.17
C LYS A 401 5.28 2.31 -20.55
N ARG A 402 4.84 3.14 -21.50
CA ARG A 402 4.59 2.76 -22.89
C ARG A 402 5.84 2.17 -23.55
N LYS A 403 6.99 2.85 -23.49
CA LYS A 403 8.25 2.39 -24.07
C LYS A 403 8.71 1.05 -23.47
N ILE A 404 8.60 0.89 -22.14
CA ILE A 404 8.94 -0.37 -21.46
C ILE A 404 8.02 -1.50 -21.94
N VAL A 405 6.69 -1.28 -21.94
CA VAL A 405 5.72 -2.28 -22.37
C VAL A 405 5.98 -2.72 -23.82
N GLN A 406 6.28 -1.79 -24.72
CA GLN A 406 6.61 -2.09 -26.11
C GLN A 406 7.90 -2.93 -26.24
N ALA A 407 8.94 -2.61 -25.45
CA ALA A 407 10.19 -3.38 -25.42
C ALA A 407 9.96 -4.82 -24.91
N ILE A 408 9.17 -4.99 -23.85
CA ILE A 408 8.83 -6.31 -23.30
C ILE A 408 7.97 -7.12 -24.29
N ARG A 409 6.97 -6.48 -24.92
CA ARG A 409 6.11 -7.10 -25.93
C ARG A 409 6.91 -7.74 -27.07
N GLY A 410 7.99 -7.10 -27.51
CA GLY A 410 8.84 -7.57 -28.61
C GLY A 410 9.50 -8.94 -28.37
N SER A 411 9.58 -9.41 -27.12
CA SER A 411 10.12 -10.75 -26.78
C SER A 411 9.41 -11.36 -25.57
N ILE A 412 8.08 -11.21 -25.51
CA ILE A 412 7.26 -11.53 -24.33
C ILE A 412 7.47 -12.95 -23.80
N LEU A 413 7.56 -13.94 -24.69
CA LEU A 413 7.78 -15.34 -24.31
C LEU A 413 9.13 -15.54 -23.59
N ASP A 414 10.19 -14.92 -24.08
CA ASP A 414 11.53 -15.05 -23.48
C ASP A 414 11.59 -14.36 -22.12
N PHE A 415 11.00 -13.16 -21.99
CA PHE A 415 10.92 -12.46 -20.72
C PHE A 415 10.09 -13.23 -19.68
N SER A 416 8.94 -13.80 -20.07
CA SER A 416 8.06 -14.56 -19.17
C SER A 416 8.66 -15.89 -18.69
N LYS A 417 9.57 -16.51 -19.46
CA LYS A 417 10.26 -17.75 -19.07
C LYS A 417 11.52 -17.52 -18.24
N ASN A 418 11.90 -16.27 -18.01
CA ASN A 418 13.09 -15.93 -17.24
C ASN A 418 12.71 -15.60 -15.79
N LYS A 419 13.45 -16.16 -14.84
CA LYS A 419 13.23 -16.03 -13.38
C LYS A 419 13.06 -14.57 -12.92
N VAL A 420 13.80 -13.65 -13.53
CA VAL A 420 13.91 -12.26 -13.11
C VAL A 420 12.91 -11.41 -13.86
N SER A 421 12.94 -11.46 -15.20
CA SER A 421 12.10 -10.58 -16.02
C SER A 421 10.63 -10.99 -16.07
N SER A 422 10.26 -12.21 -15.63
CA SER A 422 8.84 -12.60 -15.54
C SER A 422 8.04 -11.64 -14.66
N ASN A 423 8.66 -11.13 -13.58
CA ASN A 423 8.05 -10.12 -12.69
C ASN A 423 7.80 -8.79 -13.42
N VAL A 424 8.68 -8.39 -14.34
CA VAL A 424 8.49 -7.20 -15.18
C VAL A 424 7.32 -7.40 -16.13
N VAL A 425 7.18 -8.59 -16.73
CA VAL A 425 6.03 -8.92 -17.58
C VAL A 425 4.73 -8.88 -16.77
N GLU A 426 4.74 -9.45 -15.58
CA GLU A 426 3.60 -9.39 -14.66
C GLU A 426 3.18 -7.95 -14.37
N LYS A 427 4.15 -7.08 -14.06
CA LYS A 427 3.90 -5.66 -13.81
C LYS A 427 3.37 -4.93 -15.05
N CYS A 428 3.81 -5.29 -16.26
CA CYS A 428 3.25 -4.73 -17.50
C CYS A 428 1.75 -5.05 -17.66
N PHE A 429 1.32 -6.29 -17.35
CA PHE A 429 -0.11 -6.63 -17.41
C PHE A 429 -0.93 -5.94 -16.32
N GLU A 430 -0.35 -5.73 -15.14
CA GLU A 430 -0.99 -4.99 -14.05
C GLU A 430 -1.22 -3.51 -14.41
N ILE A 431 -0.16 -2.78 -14.77
CA ILE A 431 -0.22 -1.32 -14.97
C ILE A 431 -1.00 -0.90 -16.21
N THR A 432 -1.13 -1.80 -17.19
CA THR A 432 -1.95 -1.56 -18.40
C THR A 432 -3.42 -1.89 -18.16
N ALA A 433 -3.76 -2.58 -17.07
CA ALA A 433 -5.12 -2.94 -16.70
C ALA A 433 -5.70 -2.08 -15.57
N ILE A 434 -4.84 -1.61 -14.65
CA ILE A 434 -5.22 -0.78 -13.50
C ILE A 434 -4.18 0.32 -13.25
N GLY A 435 -4.63 1.42 -12.63
CA GLY A 435 -3.78 2.56 -12.29
C GLY A 435 -4.09 3.80 -13.12
N VAL A 436 -3.41 4.89 -12.79
CA VAL A 436 -3.70 6.24 -13.32
C VAL A 436 -3.51 6.37 -14.83
N HIS A 437 -2.68 5.54 -15.46
CA HIS A 437 -2.39 5.56 -16.90
C HIS A 437 -3.01 4.37 -17.66
N ALA A 438 -3.93 3.60 -17.04
CA ALA A 438 -4.42 2.35 -17.62
C ALA A 438 -5.34 2.57 -18.84
N GLU A 439 -6.02 3.71 -18.91
CA GLU A 439 -6.86 4.07 -20.06
C GLU A 439 -5.98 4.51 -21.25
N GLU A 440 -4.96 5.31 -20.99
CA GLU A 440 -3.98 5.80 -21.97
C GLU A 440 -3.07 4.69 -22.51
N LEU A 441 -2.95 3.58 -21.76
CA LEU A 441 -2.22 2.37 -22.15
C LEU A 441 -3.15 1.25 -22.66
N ALA A 442 -4.39 1.55 -23.03
CA ALA A 442 -5.34 0.55 -23.54
C ALA A 442 -4.83 -0.15 -24.82
N ASP A 443 -4.19 0.60 -25.73
CA ASP A 443 -3.62 0.03 -26.96
C ASP A 443 -2.43 -0.90 -26.65
N GLU A 444 -1.58 -0.52 -25.70
CA GLU A 444 -0.51 -1.36 -25.18
C GLU A 444 -1.07 -2.63 -24.52
N ARG A 445 -2.14 -2.54 -23.73
CA ARG A 445 -2.83 -3.69 -23.12
C ARG A 445 -3.31 -4.66 -24.20
N SER A 446 -4.06 -4.17 -25.19
CA SER A 446 -4.57 -5.00 -26.29
C SER A 446 -3.44 -5.63 -27.11
N ALA A 447 -2.34 -4.90 -27.32
CA ALA A 447 -1.19 -5.44 -28.03
C ALA A 447 -0.42 -6.49 -27.21
N LEU A 448 -0.30 -6.34 -25.89
CA LEU A 448 0.26 -7.35 -24.99
C LEU A 448 -0.59 -8.62 -25.00
N MET A 449 -1.91 -8.49 -24.88
CA MET A 449 -2.85 -9.61 -24.93
C MET A 449 -2.73 -10.37 -26.27
N ARG A 450 -2.73 -9.65 -27.39
CA ARG A 450 -2.57 -10.24 -28.73
C ARG A 450 -1.24 -10.96 -28.89
N ALA A 451 -0.14 -10.37 -28.41
CA ALA A 451 1.18 -11.00 -28.44
C ALA A 451 1.24 -12.26 -27.57
N MET A 452 0.53 -12.27 -26.44
CA MET A 452 0.50 -13.40 -25.50
C MET A 452 -0.38 -14.56 -25.96
N LEU A 453 -1.58 -14.25 -26.46
CA LEU A 453 -2.58 -15.24 -26.90
C LEU A 453 -2.28 -15.77 -28.30
N GLY A 454 -1.67 -14.96 -29.18
CA GLY A 454 -1.43 -15.33 -30.58
C GLY A 454 -2.73 -15.61 -31.34
N ALA A 455 -2.63 -16.26 -32.50
CA ALA A 455 -3.81 -16.66 -33.26
C ALA A 455 -4.64 -17.71 -32.50
N SER A 456 -5.94 -17.78 -32.78
CA SER A 456 -6.84 -18.78 -32.22
C SER A 456 -6.32 -20.19 -32.50
N SER A 457 -6.26 -21.01 -31.45
CA SER A 457 -5.79 -22.40 -31.50
C SER A 457 -4.33 -22.61 -31.93
N ASP A 458 -3.47 -21.57 -31.90
CA ASP A 458 -2.04 -21.72 -32.18
C ASP A 458 -1.30 -22.42 -31.01
N PRO A 459 -0.80 -23.67 -31.17
CA PRO A 459 -0.04 -24.35 -30.13
C PRO A 459 1.34 -23.72 -29.91
N ALA A 460 1.83 -22.89 -30.83
CA ALA A 460 3.09 -22.16 -30.69
C ALA A 460 2.93 -20.83 -29.93
N ALA A 461 1.70 -20.42 -29.62
CA ALA A 461 1.40 -19.19 -28.89
C ALA A 461 2.15 -19.13 -27.54
N PRO A 462 2.62 -17.95 -27.10
CA PRO A 462 3.33 -17.81 -25.84
C PRO A 462 2.57 -18.39 -24.65
N ILE A 463 1.26 -18.10 -24.51
CA ILE A 463 0.45 -18.62 -23.40
C ILE A 463 0.49 -20.15 -23.29
N ALA A 464 0.43 -20.87 -24.43
CA ALA A 464 0.48 -22.34 -24.45
C ALA A 464 1.79 -22.89 -23.88
N LYS A 465 2.90 -22.20 -24.15
CA LYS A 465 4.24 -22.57 -23.65
C LYS A 465 4.42 -22.18 -22.18
N LEU A 466 3.86 -21.04 -21.75
CA LEU A 466 4.01 -20.51 -20.39
C LEU A 466 3.22 -21.32 -19.35
N MET A 467 2.06 -21.88 -19.71
CA MET A 467 1.26 -22.71 -18.80
C MET A 467 2.03 -23.90 -18.21
N LYS A 468 3.03 -24.42 -18.94
CA LYS A 468 3.86 -25.56 -18.54
C LYS A 468 5.25 -25.14 -18.04
N ASP A 469 5.54 -23.84 -18.05
CA ASP A 469 6.84 -23.31 -17.64
C ASP A 469 6.88 -22.97 -16.14
N ARG A 470 8.02 -23.24 -15.50
CA ARG A 470 8.20 -23.03 -14.04
C ARG A 470 8.12 -21.58 -13.59
N PHE A 471 8.36 -20.61 -14.48
CA PHE A 471 8.22 -19.17 -14.22
C PHE A 471 7.03 -18.59 -14.98
N GLY A 472 6.85 -19.00 -16.24
CA GLY A 472 5.78 -18.51 -17.10
C GLY A 472 4.37 -18.70 -16.57
N ASN A 473 4.13 -19.73 -15.76
CA ASN A 473 2.83 -19.97 -15.14
C ASN A 473 2.37 -18.82 -14.23
N TYR A 474 3.30 -18.09 -13.61
CA TYR A 474 2.96 -16.90 -12.81
C TYR A 474 2.48 -15.74 -13.69
N THR A 475 3.11 -15.54 -14.85
CA THR A 475 2.60 -14.57 -15.84
C THR A 475 1.18 -14.92 -16.28
N VAL A 476 0.85 -16.19 -16.51
CA VAL A 476 -0.53 -16.60 -16.86
C VAL A 476 -1.52 -16.29 -15.72
N GLN A 477 -1.14 -16.57 -14.47
CA GLN A 477 -1.96 -16.25 -13.30
C GLN A 477 -2.19 -14.73 -13.15
N ARG A 478 -1.17 -13.93 -13.44
CA ARG A 478 -1.26 -12.47 -13.41
C ARG A 478 -2.18 -11.92 -14.50
N ILE A 479 -2.15 -12.50 -15.69
CA ILE A 479 -3.07 -12.15 -16.78
C ILE A 479 -4.51 -12.49 -16.37
N ILE A 480 -4.75 -13.68 -15.79
CA ILE A 480 -6.07 -14.05 -15.23
C ILE A 480 -6.57 -13.01 -14.21
N GLU A 481 -5.68 -12.53 -13.34
CA GLU A 481 -6.01 -11.55 -12.31
C GLU A 481 -6.47 -10.21 -12.90
N TYR A 482 -5.79 -9.73 -13.94
CA TYR A 482 -6.01 -8.37 -14.47
C TYR A 482 -6.84 -8.28 -15.75
N SER A 483 -7.06 -9.37 -16.49
CA SER A 483 -7.95 -9.37 -17.66
C SER A 483 -9.40 -9.06 -17.27
N ARG A 484 -10.07 -8.31 -18.15
CA ARG A 484 -11.48 -7.88 -18.05
C ARG A 484 -12.10 -7.84 -19.45
N GLY A 485 -13.43 -7.81 -19.54
CA GLY A 485 -14.15 -7.66 -20.82
C GLY A 485 -13.71 -8.68 -21.87
N HIS A 486 -13.49 -8.21 -23.10
CA HIS A 486 -13.07 -9.05 -24.23
C HIS A 486 -11.77 -9.84 -23.95
N ASP A 487 -10.77 -9.20 -23.33
CA ASP A 487 -9.49 -9.85 -23.00
C ASP A 487 -9.69 -11.05 -22.07
N TRP A 488 -10.62 -10.93 -21.12
CA TRP A 488 -10.98 -12.02 -20.21
C TRP A 488 -11.71 -13.15 -20.93
N GLU A 489 -12.65 -12.83 -21.81
CA GLU A 489 -13.41 -13.83 -22.57
C GLU A 489 -12.49 -14.68 -23.45
N GLU A 490 -11.59 -14.05 -24.19
CA GLU A 490 -10.63 -14.72 -25.07
C GLU A 490 -9.63 -15.58 -24.27
N LEU A 491 -9.10 -15.03 -23.17
CA LEU A 491 -8.23 -15.77 -22.25
C LEU A 491 -8.94 -16.99 -21.66
N CYS A 492 -10.18 -16.82 -21.18
CA CYS A 492 -10.95 -17.88 -20.56
C CYS A 492 -11.19 -19.03 -21.54
N GLN A 493 -11.61 -18.72 -22.77
CA GLN A 493 -11.78 -19.73 -23.82
C GLN A 493 -10.48 -20.52 -24.07
N ARG A 494 -9.32 -19.82 -24.12
CA ARG A 494 -8.02 -20.46 -24.33
C ARG A 494 -7.64 -21.41 -23.19
N LEU A 495 -7.85 -20.99 -21.95
CA LEU A 495 -7.51 -21.77 -20.76
C LEU A 495 -8.46 -22.97 -20.59
N GLU A 496 -9.74 -22.82 -20.91
CA GLU A 496 -10.73 -23.90 -20.86
C GLU A 496 -10.44 -24.99 -21.89
N ALA A 497 -10.07 -24.61 -23.11
CA ALA A 497 -9.65 -25.56 -24.14
C ALA A 497 -8.44 -26.40 -23.69
N ALA A 498 -7.55 -25.82 -22.87
CA ALA A 498 -6.37 -26.49 -22.33
C ALA A 498 -6.61 -27.18 -20.96
N ALA A 499 -7.80 -27.09 -20.37
CA ALA A 499 -8.04 -27.45 -18.97
C ALA A 499 -7.69 -28.91 -18.64
N GLN A 500 -7.98 -29.86 -19.55
CA GLN A 500 -7.65 -31.28 -19.33
C GLN A 500 -6.15 -31.54 -19.31
N ASP A 501 -5.38 -30.80 -20.09
CA ASP A 501 -3.93 -30.90 -20.09
C ASP A 501 -3.31 -30.21 -18.87
N LEU A 502 -3.89 -29.08 -18.44
CA LEU A 502 -3.43 -28.35 -17.25
C LEU A 502 -3.54 -29.20 -15.98
N LYS A 503 -4.64 -29.97 -15.81
CA LYS A 503 -4.84 -30.87 -14.66
C LYS A 503 -3.73 -31.89 -14.47
N LYS A 504 -3.02 -32.26 -15.55
CA LYS A 504 -1.94 -33.26 -15.54
C LYS A 504 -0.65 -32.75 -14.89
N SER A 505 -0.53 -31.45 -14.62
CA SER A 505 0.70 -30.83 -14.09
C SER A 505 0.43 -29.98 -12.85
N PRO A 506 1.36 -29.90 -11.88
CA PRO A 506 1.22 -29.02 -10.72
C PRO A 506 1.07 -27.54 -11.11
N THR A 507 1.84 -27.04 -12.08
CA THR A 507 1.75 -25.65 -12.56
C THR A 507 0.39 -25.36 -13.18
N GLY A 508 -0.16 -26.30 -13.94
CA GLY A 508 -1.48 -26.17 -14.53
C GLY A 508 -2.61 -26.18 -13.49
N GLN A 509 -2.44 -26.90 -12.38
CA GLN A 509 -3.42 -26.85 -11.27
C GLN A 509 -3.50 -25.46 -10.64
N TYR A 510 -2.37 -24.77 -10.43
CA TYR A 510 -2.38 -23.38 -9.92
C TYR A 510 -3.14 -22.44 -10.88
N ILE A 511 -2.95 -22.61 -12.19
CA ILE A 511 -3.66 -21.81 -13.21
C ILE A 511 -5.18 -22.09 -13.16
N ILE A 512 -5.60 -23.34 -13.03
CA ILE A 512 -7.02 -23.70 -12.90
C ILE A 512 -7.62 -23.08 -11.63
N THR A 513 -6.92 -23.16 -10.49
CA THR A 513 -7.37 -22.55 -9.25
C THR A 513 -7.50 -21.04 -9.37
N ALA A 514 -6.54 -20.35 -10.00
CA ALA A 514 -6.62 -18.92 -10.26
C ALA A 514 -7.83 -18.57 -11.16
N LEU A 515 -8.04 -19.33 -12.23
CA LEU A 515 -9.18 -19.16 -13.14
C LEU A 515 -10.52 -19.32 -12.41
N GLN A 516 -10.67 -20.36 -11.60
CA GLN A 516 -11.87 -20.61 -10.81
C GLN A 516 -12.12 -19.52 -9.77
N LYS A 517 -11.07 -19.09 -9.06
CA LYS A 517 -11.16 -18.00 -8.07
C LYS A 517 -11.61 -16.69 -8.74
N LYS A 518 -11.05 -16.34 -9.89
CA LYS A 518 -11.43 -15.14 -10.65
C LYS A 518 -12.89 -15.21 -11.12
N LYS A 519 -13.34 -16.35 -11.65
CA LYS A 519 -14.75 -16.57 -12.02
C LYS A 519 -15.70 -16.41 -10.84
N ALA A 520 -15.37 -17.03 -9.70
CA ALA A 520 -16.17 -16.91 -8.49
C ALA A 520 -16.26 -15.45 -8.03
N ALA A 521 -15.13 -14.74 -8.00
CA ALA A 521 -15.10 -13.32 -7.64
C ALA A 521 -15.94 -12.45 -8.59
N MET A 522 -15.86 -12.68 -9.90
CA MET A 522 -16.69 -11.96 -10.88
C MET A 522 -18.18 -12.26 -10.70
N ALA A 523 -18.55 -13.52 -10.47
CA ALA A 523 -19.94 -13.89 -10.20
C ALA A 523 -20.46 -13.24 -8.91
N SER A 524 -19.69 -13.26 -7.82
CA SER A 524 -20.02 -12.60 -6.56
C SER A 524 -20.18 -11.09 -6.73
N LEU A 525 -19.31 -10.44 -7.51
CA LEU A 525 -19.41 -9.01 -7.80
C LEU A 525 -20.65 -8.68 -8.62
N THR A 526 -21.00 -9.49 -9.62
CA THR A 526 -22.24 -9.34 -10.40
C THR A 526 -23.47 -9.47 -9.51
N ILE A 527 -23.51 -10.49 -8.63
CA ILE A 527 -24.60 -10.66 -7.67
C ILE A 527 -24.69 -9.46 -6.71
N MET A 528 -23.55 -8.99 -6.20
CA MET A 528 -23.49 -7.81 -5.34
C MET A 528 -24.09 -6.57 -6.04
N TYR A 529 -23.69 -6.29 -7.29
CA TYR A 529 -24.25 -5.16 -8.03
C TYR A 529 -25.74 -5.32 -8.34
N MET A 530 -26.21 -6.53 -8.63
CA MET A 530 -27.65 -6.81 -8.78
C MET A 530 -28.41 -6.54 -7.47
N LEU A 531 -27.89 -6.97 -6.32
CA LEU A 531 -28.49 -6.72 -5.02
C LEU A 531 -28.48 -5.24 -4.63
N VAL A 532 -27.42 -4.51 -4.98
CA VAL A 532 -27.37 -3.04 -4.79
C VAL A 532 -28.43 -2.36 -5.64
N GLY A 533 -28.65 -2.80 -6.88
CA GLY A 533 -29.76 -2.30 -7.71
C GLY A 533 -31.11 -2.50 -7.03
N VAL A 534 -31.41 -3.71 -6.57
CA VAL A 534 -32.65 -4.02 -5.83
C VAL A 534 -32.78 -3.16 -4.56
N LEU A 535 -31.68 -2.95 -3.82
CA LEU A 535 -31.69 -2.11 -2.63
C LEU A 535 -32.01 -0.65 -2.96
N VAL A 536 -31.42 -0.10 -4.03
CA VAL A 536 -31.68 1.27 -4.49
C VAL A 536 -33.14 1.43 -4.89
N ASP A 537 -33.72 0.43 -5.56
CA ASP A 537 -35.14 0.43 -5.94
C ASP A 537 -36.05 0.43 -4.70
N VAL A 538 -35.75 -0.44 -3.71
CA VAL A 538 -36.52 -0.51 -2.44
C VAL A 538 -36.38 0.78 -1.65
N MET A 539 -35.17 1.34 -1.52
CA MET A 539 -34.95 2.61 -0.83
C MET A 539 -35.69 3.76 -1.52
N SER A 540 -35.74 3.77 -2.85
CA SER A 540 -36.48 4.77 -3.61
C SER A 540 -37.99 4.66 -3.36
N ALA A 541 -38.54 3.43 -3.34
CA ALA A 541 -39.95 3.19 -3.05
C ALA A 541 -40.32 3.56 -1.60
N VAL A 542 -39.50 3.16 -0.61
CA VAL A 542 -39.72 3.51 0.80
C VAL A 542 -39.60 5.01 1.00
N SER A 543 -38.61 5.66 0.40
CA SER A 543 -38.46 7.12 0.48
C SER A 543 -39.67 7.85 -0.13
N ALA A 544 -40.27 7.32 -1.21
CA ALA A 544 -41.48 7.90 -1.79
C ALA A 544 -42.67 7.74 -0.83
N SER A 545 -42.88 6.54 -0.29
CA SER A 545 -43.96 6.27 0.67
C SER A 545 -43.84 7.07 1.96
N GLU A 546 -42.62 7.20 2.50
CA GLU A 546 -42.37 8.04 3.69
C GLU A 546 -42.61 9.52 3.41
N LYS A 547 -42.25 10.00 2.22
CA LYS A 547 -42.54 11.37 1.80
C LYS A 547 -44.04 11.62 1.72
N GLU A 548 -44.81 10.71 1.14
CA GLU A 548 -46.27 10.77 1.11
C GLU A 548 -46.87 10.73 2.53
N ARG A 549 -46.37 9.86 3.40
CA ARG A 549 -46.81 9.75 4.80
C ARG A 549 -46.57 11.03 5.59
N LEU A 550 -45.38 11.63 5.46
CA LEU A 550 -45.05 12.90 6.10
C LEU A 550 -45.92 14.05 5.58
N ALA A 551 -46.18 14.08 4.26
CA ALA A 551 -47.09 15.06 3.68
C ALA A 551 -48.50 14.90 4.26
N ALA A 552 -49.04 13.68 4.30
CA ALA A 552 -50.36 13.42 4.88
C ALA A 552 -50.43 13.79 6.37
N ALA A 553 -49.40 13.46 7.15
CA ALA A 553 -49.33 13.80 8.57
C ALA A 553 -49.26 15.31 8.81
N PHE A 554 -48.53 16.04 7.96
CA PHE A 554 -48.46 17.49 7.98
C PHE A 554 -49.83 18.12 7.72
N ILE A 555 -50.50 17.71 6.63
CA ILE A 555 -51.84 18.19 6.26
C ILE A 555 -52.85 17.90 7.38
N ALA A 556 -52.84 16.67 7.92
CA ALA A 556 -53.71 16.30 9.04
C ALA A 556 -53.43 17.14 10.30
N GLY A 557 -52.18 17.52 10.54
CA GLY A 557 -51.78 18.42 11.63
C GLY A 557 -52.40 19.81 11.47
N GLU A 558 -52.24 20.41 10.29
CA GLU A 558 -52.80 21.74 9.99
C GLU A 558 -54.35 21.73 10.06
N LEU A 559 -55.00 20.70 9.51
CA LEU A 559 -56.45 20.55 9.59
C LEU A 559 -56.95 20.40 11.03
N ARG A 560 -56.23 19.67 11.90
CA ARG A 560 -56.57 19.56 13.33
C ARG A 560 -56.40 20.89 14.06
N GLU A 561 -55.44 21.72 13.67
CA GLU A 561 -55.26 23.05 14.24
C GLU A 561 -56.41 23.98 13.87
N GLU A 562 -56.84 23.97 12.61
CA GLU A 562 -58.03 24.72 12.17
C GLU A 562 -59.30 24.22 12.87
N LEU A 563 -59.42 22.89 13.06
CA LEU A 563 -60.53 22.32 13.82
C LEU A 563 -60.57 22.81 15.28
N ALA A 564 -59.41 22.93 15.92
CA ALA A 564 -59.29 23.44 17.28
C ALA A 564 -59.67 24.93 17.36
N LYS A 565 -59.33 25.75 16.36
CA LYS A 565 -59.71 27.18 16.28
C LYS A 565 -61.22 27.34 16.19
N SER A 566 -61.90 26.43 15.50
CA SER A 566 -63.35 26.40 15.37
C SER A 566 -64.07 25.82 16.60
N ASN A 567 -63.33 25.56 17.69
CA ASN A 567 -63.82 25.05 18.99
C ASN A 567 -64.58 23.72 18.87
N ARG A 568 -64.25 22.91 17.86
CA ARG A 568 -64.85 21.59 17.61
C ARG A 568 -63.93 20.49 18.19
N HIS A 569 -64.50 19.55 18.93
CA HIS A 569 -63.75 18.44 19.51
C HIS A 569 -63.35 17.40 18.45
N GLN A 570 -62.12 16.91 18.52
CA GLN A 570 -61.55 15.94 17.57
C GLN A 570 -62.28 14.58 17.53
N ASP A 571 -63.06 14.27 18.57
CA ASP A 571 -63.75 12.98 18.73
C ASP A 571 -65.21 12.98 18.24
N VAL A 572 -65.68 14.06 17.60
CA VAL A 572 -67.07 14.19 17.14
C VAL A 572 -67.13 13.99 15.63
N CYS A 573 -67.92 13.01 15.18
CA CYS A 573 -68.20 12.79 13.76
C CYS A 573 -68.96 13.98 13.17
N PHE A 574 -68.46 14.54 12.07
CA PHE A 574 -69.21 15.52 11.28
C PHE A 574 -70.38 14.86 10.57
N THR A 575 -71.56 15.48 10.65
CA THR A 575 -72.58 15.27 9.62
C THR A 575 -72.07 15.76 8.28
N GLN A 576 -72.66 15.26 7.19
CA GLN A 576 -72.27 15.65 5.83
C GLN A 576 -72.32 17.19 5.63
N GLU A 577 -73.34 17.84 6.19
CA GLU A 577 -73.48 19.30 6.13
C GLU A 577 -72.39 20.02 6.94
N GLU A 578 -72.09 19.55 8.16
CA GLU A 578 -71.06 20.14 9.01
C GLU A 578 -69.64 19.97 8.44
N PHE A 579 -69.38 18.84 7.76
CA PHE A 579 -68.12 18.61 7.06
C PHE A 579 -67.99 19.51 5.83
N GLY A 580 -69.06 19.64 5.03
CA GLY A 580 -69.09 20.58 3.90
C GLY A 580 -68.86 22.03 4.33
N GLN A 581 -69.47 22.45 5.45
CA GLN A 581 -69.23 23.78 6.02
C GLN A 581 -67.78 23.94 6.52
N PHE A 582 -67.23 22.94 7.21
CA PHE A 582 -65.84 22.97 7.71
C PHE A 582 -64.83 23.08 6.56
N MET A 583 -65.02 22.34 5.48
CA MET A 583 -64.17 22.41 4.29
C MET A 583 -64.16 23.79 3.62
N MET A 584 -65.23 24.57 3.77
CA MET A 584 -65.37 25.91 3.21
C MET A 584 -64.82 27.02 4.15
N GLU A 585 -64.37 26.68 5.35
CA GLU A 585 -63.73 27.64 6.25
C GLU A 585 -62.42 28.17 5.63
N PRO A 586 -62.11 29.48 5.70
CA PRO A 586 -60.97 30.06 4.97
C PRO A 586 -59.61 29.41 5.28
N GLY A 587 -59.37 29.01 6.54
CA GLY A 587 -58.13 28.35 6.95
C GLY A 587 -58.03 26.91 6.43
N VAL A 588 -59.10 26.14 6.52
CA VAL A 588 -59.20 24.76 5.98
C VAL A 588 -59.05 24.77 4.47
N ARG A 589 -59.71 25.70 3.78
CA ARG A 589 -59.61 25.85 2.33
C ARG A 589 -58.19 26.15 1.89
N ARG A 590 -57.45 26.98 2.65
CA ARG A 590 -56.05 27.28 2.38
C ARG A 590 -55.18 26.05 2.53
N VAL A 591 -55.30 25.31 3.64
CA VAL A 591 -54.54 24.06 3.88
C VAL A 591 -54.80 23.04 2.76
N ALA A 592 -56.06 22.87 2.35
CA ALA A 592 -56.42 21.98 1.27
C ALA A 592 -55.87 22.44 -0.11
N GLN A 593 -55.95 23.73 -0.42
CA GLN A 593 -55.40 24.30 -1.66
C GLN A 593 -53.87 24.22 -1.72
N ASP A 594 -53.18 24.53 -0.61
CA ASP A 594 -51.73 24.42 -0.48
C ASP A 594 -51.26 22.96 -0.63
N SER A 595 -52.16 22.01 -0.36
CA SER A 595 -51.97 20.57 -0.56
C SER A 595 -52.39 20.06 -1.95
N GLY A 596 -52.88 20.94 -2.82
CA GLY A 596 -53.38 20.57 -4.15
C GLY A 596 -54.74 19.89 -4.18
N VAL A 597 -55.49 19.90 -3.07
CA VAL A 597 -56.86 19.36 -2.99
C VAL A 597 -57.85 20.41 -3.49
N ASP A 598 -58.62 20.06 -4.52
CA ASP A 598 -59.73 20.89 -4.99
C ASP A 598 -60.94 20.73 -4.06
N VAL A 599 -61.05 21.67 -3.13
CA VAL A 599 -62.12 21.75 -2.13
C VAL A 599 -63.51 21.81 -2.76
N VAL A 600 -63.65 22.42 -3.94
CA VAL A 600 -64.96 22.56 -4.61
C VAL A 600 -65.40 21.20 -5.15
N THR A 601 -64.51 20.54 -5.88
CA THR A 601 -64.77 19.17 -6.37
C THR A 601 -65.01 18.20 -5.21
N MET A 602 -64.26 18.32 -4.11
CA MET A 602 -64.46 17.45 -2.94
C MET A 602 -65.79 17.73 -2.24
N ALA A 603 -66.24 18.98 -2.18
CA ALA A 603 -67.55 19.36 -1.65
C ALA A 603 -68.71 18.79 -2.50
N ASP A 604 -68.58 18.84 -3.82
CA ASP A 604 -69.56 18.28 -4.77
C ASP A 604 -69.63 16.74 -4.70
N MET A 605 -68.55 16.09 -4.28
CA MET A 605 -68.49 14.62 -4.11
C MET A 605 -68.88 14.14 -2.71
N LEU A 606 -69.26 15.03 -1.78
CA LEU A 606 -69.60 14.64 -0.41
C LEU A 606 -70.78 13.66 -0.33
N ASP A 607 -71.76 13.79 -1.23
CA ASP A 607 -72.89 12.86 -1.32
C ASP A 607 -72.41 11.43 -1.54
N VAL A 608 -71.46 11.24 -2.46
CA VAL A 608 -70.89 9.92 -2.79
C VAL A 608 -70.06 9.37 -1.62
N VAL A 609 -69.24 10.22 -1.01
CA VAL A 609 -68.39 9.85 0.13
C VAL A 609 -69.24 9.40 1.31
N TYR A 610 -70.27 10.18 1.70
CA TYR A 610 -71.14 9.85 2.83
C TYR A 610 -72.13 8.72 2.52
N GLU A 611 -72.52 8.51 1.26
CA GLU A 611 -73.32 7.36 0.85
C GLU A 611 -72.54 6.03 1.01
N ASP A 612 -71.25 6.01 0.68
CA ASP A 612 -70.38 4.84 0.93
C ASP A 612 -70.14 4.60 2.43
N PHE A 613 -70.02 5.67 3.24
CA PHE A 613 -69.96 5.55 4.72
C PHE A 613 -71.22 4.91 5.31
N SER A 614 -72.39 5.16 4.73
CA SER A 614 -73.67 4.61 5.22
C SER A 614 -73.86 3.12 4.92
N LYS A 615 -73.09 2.57 3.96
CA LYS A 615 -73.20 1.18 3.48
C LYS A 615 -72.13 0.22 4.04
N GLY A 616 -71.12 0.69 4.78
CA GLY A 616 -69.97 -0.09 5.24
C GLY A 616 -69.72 -0.11 6.76
N ASN A 617 -69.36 -1.27 7.30
CA ASN A 617 -69.10 -1.57 8.72
C ASN A 617 -68.18 -0.55 9.45
N LEU A 618 -68.72 0.12 10.47
CA LEU A 618 -68.18 1.25 11.23
C LEU A 618 -67.06 0.92 12.26
N ALA A 619 -66.19 -0.06 12.00
CA ALA A 619 -65.21 -0.52 13.00
C ALA A 619 -63.72 -0.30 12.68
N MET A 620 -63.33 0.20 11.50
CA MET A 620 -61.90 0.22 11.13
C MET A 620 -61.29 1.55 10.66
N PHE A 621 -62.06 2.62 10.44
CA PHE A 621 -61.50 3.84 9.81
C PHE A 621 -61.09 4.98 10.76
N TRP A 622 -61.41 4.92 12.06
CA TRP A 622 -61.13 6.00 13.03
C TRP A 622 -60.05 5.66 14.07
N ARG A 623 -59.18 4.70 13.77
CA ARG A 623 -57.99 4.41 14.58
C ARG A 623 -56.73 4.42 13.71
N TYR A 624 -56.40 5.56 13.12
CA TYR A 624 -55.02 5.92 12.72
C TYR A 624 -54.84 7.43 12.76
#